data_AF-A0A7X8UML4-F1
#
_entry.id   AF-A0A7X8UML4-F1
#
_cell.length_a   1.000
_cell.length_b   1.000
_cell.length_c   1.000
_cell.angle_alpha   90.00
_cell.angle_beta   90.00
_cell.angle_gamma   90.00
#
_symmetry.space_group_name_H-M   'P 1'
#
loop_
_entity.id
_entity.type
_entity.pdbx_description
1 polymer ?
#
loop_
_entity_poly.entity_id
_entity_poly.type
_entity_poly.pdbx_seq_one_letter_code
_entity_poly.pdbx_strand_id
1 'polypeptide(L)'
;GSSIYVWDGSSLTVNGGTVTGSSSLYLNSGSALALVVNNRAGIVQVSGNLAIDPTASLQLSFGAGLTGSDFIPLIQYGGALSGTFAGLAEGAQFTVGEQVFNLTYTGGDNNNIVGLTAVPEPATMGLLVIGAAGAVIRRRAR
;
A
#
# COMPACT_ATOMS: atom_id res chain seq x y z
N GLY A 1 6.08 26.76 -0.14
CA GLY A 1 5.02 25.95 -0.76
C GLY A 1 3.80 25.95 0.13
N SER A 2 2.60 25.80 -0.41
CA SER A 2 1.39 25.55 0.38
C SER A 2 1.40 24.12 0.91
N SER A 3 1.09 23.95 2.19
CA SER A 3 0.83 22.63 2.77
C SER A 3 -0.55 22.15 2.36
N ILE A 4 -0.73 20.83 2.28
CA ILE A 4 -2.01 20.19 2.03
C ILE A 4 -2.58 19.74 3.38
N TYR A 5 -3.81 20.16 3.68
CA TYR A 5 -4.54 19.75 4.87
C TYR A 5 -5.80 19.00 4.43
N VAL A 6 -5.93 17.75 4.88
CA VAL A 6 -7.19 17.01 4.80
C VAL A 6 -7.83 17.13 6.17
N TRP A 7 -8.85 17.99 6.24
CA TRP A 7 -9.54 18.35 7.47
C TRP A 7 -10.26 17.17 8.10
N ASP A 8 -10.66 17.36 9.36
CA ASP A 8 -11.30 16.33 10.15
C ASP A 8 -12.54 15.76 9.46
N GLY A 9 -12.65 14.42 9.45
CA GLY A 9 -13.75 13.70 8.79
C GLY A 9 -13.85 13.89 7.27
N SER A 10 -12.91 14.62 6.65
CA SER A 10 -12.92 14.92 5.22
C SER A 10 -12.07 13.92 4.44
N SER A 11 -12.27 13.85 3.12
CA SER A 11 -11.49 12.96 2.26
C SER A 11 -10.69 13.71 1.20
N LEU A 12 -9.48 13.21 0.96
CA LEU A 12 -8.72 13.50 -0.26
C LEU A 12 -8.82 12.29 -1.17
N THR A 13 -9.49 12.47 -2.32
CA THR A 13 -9.60 11.44 -3.35
C THR A 13 -8.72 11.78 -4.54
N VAL A 14 -7.80 10.88 -4.89
CA VAL A 14 -6.97 10.99 -6.09
C VAL A 14 -7.36 9.88 -7.06
N ASN A 15 -8.00 10.25 -8.17
CA ASN A 15 -8.48 9.29 -9.16
C ASN A 15 -7.60 9.31 -10.43
N GLY A 16 -6.47 8.60 -10.37
CA GLY A 16 -5.46 8.63 -11.41
C GLY A 16 -4.70 9.96 -11.47
N GLY A 17 -3.37 9.88 -11.57
CA GLY A 17 -2.49 11.04 -11.58
C GLY A 17 -1.76 11.24 -10.26
N THR A 18 -1.08 12.39 -10.15
CA THR A 18 -0.22 12.72 -9.01
C THR A 18 -0.63 14.05 -8.40
N VAL A 19 -0.79 14.08 -7.08
CA VAL A 19 -0.88 15.30 -6.28
C VAL A 19 0.52 15.70 -5.85
N THR A 20 0.98 16.88 -6.24
CA THR A 20 2.28 17.42 -5.83
C THR A 20 2.08 18.61 -4.88
N GLY A 21 2.82 18.60 -3.77
CA GLY A 21 2.85 19.68 -2.79
C GLY A 21 4.27 20.11 -2.49
N SER A 22 4.57 21.40 -2.56
CA SER A 22 5.91 21.93 -2.25
C SER A 22 6.14 22.18 -0.75
N SER A 23 5.36 21.54 0.11
CA SER A 23 5.43 21.65 1.58
C SER A 23 4.94 20.32 2.20
N SER A 24 4.26 20.33 3.33
CA SER A 24 3.84 19.14 4.09
C SER A 24 2.42 18.68 3.74
N LEU A 25 2.12 17.40 4.01
CA LEU A 25 0.77 16.83 4.01
C LEU A 25 0.33 16.50 5.44
N TYR A 26 -0.85 16.96 5.82
CA TYR A 26 -1.49 16.67 7.09
C TYR A 26 -2.82 15.95 6.83
N LEU A 27 -2.94 14.71 7.32
CA LEU A 27 -4.19 13.96 7.39
C LEU A 27 -4.71 14.05 8.82
N ASN A 28 -5.73 14.88 9.05
CA ASN A 28 -6.22 15.14 10.40
C ASN A 28 -7.21 14.05 10.87
N SER A 29 -7.79 14.26 12.05
CA SER A 29 -8.63 13.28 12.75
C SER A 29 -9.80 12.79 11.91
N GLY A 30 -9.92 11.47 11.75
CA GLY A 30 -10.99 10.81 11.01
C GLY A 30 -10.99 11.12 9.51
N SER A 31 -9.92 11.74 8.98
CA SER A 31 -9.80 11.99 7.55
C SER A 31 -9.61 10.69 6.76
N ALA A 32 -9.83 10.74 5.45
CA ALA A 32 -9.60 9.62 4.56
C ALA A 32 -8.69 10.01 3.39
N LEU A 33 -7.70 9.17 3.11
CA LEU A 33 -6.94 9.22 1.87
C LEU A 33 -7.44 8.09 0.95
N ALA A 34 -8.15 8.47 -0.11
CA ALA A 34 -8.66 7.54 -1.12
C ALA A 34 -7.83 7.64 -2.40
N LEU A 35 -7.17 6.55 -2.78
CA LEU A 35 -6.30 6.51 -3.96
C LEU A 35 -6.80 5.46 -4.95
N VAL A 36 -7.05 5.90 -6.19
CA VAL A 36 -7.20 5.01 -7.34
C VAL A 36 -5.85 4.90 -8.02
N VAL A 37 -5.18 3.79 -7.76
CA VAL A 37 -3.84 3.52 -8.24
C VAL A 37 -3.96 2.93 -9.64
N ASN A 38 -3.62 3.70 -10.66
CA ASN A 38 -3.68 3.27 -12.08
C ASN A 38 -2.30 2.95 -12.67
N ASN A 39 -1.24 3.33 -11.98
CA ASN A 39 0.15 3.06 -12.37
C ASN A 39 1.01 2.93 -11.11
N ARG A 40 2.30 2.68 -11.27
CA ARG A 40 3.24 2.51 -10.15
C ARG A 40 3.98 3.78 -9.72
N ALA A 41 3.54 4.95 -10.16
CA ALA A 41 4.14 6.20 -9.72
C ALA A 41 3.55 6.61 -8.37
N GLY A 42 4.34 7.34 -7.56
CA GLY A 42 3.84 7.93 -6.32
C GLY A 42 2.63 8.83 -6.63
N ILE A 43 1.50 8.54 -5.99
CA ILE A 43 0.23 9.25 -6.23
C ILE A 43 0.23 10.58 -5.50
N VAL A 44 0.87 10.66 -4.34
CA VAL A 44 1.03 11.90 -3.59
C VAL A 44 2.51 12.15 -3.37
N GLN A 45 3.00 13.34 -3.73
CA GLN A 45 4.39 13.73 -3.56
C GLN A 45 4.45 15.06 -2.83
N VAL A 46 5.08 15.07 -1.66
CA VAL A 46 5.27 16.26 -0.85
C VAL A 46 6.74 16.45 -0.49
N SER A 47 7.25 17.68 -0.54
CA SER A 47 8.66 17.94 -0.19
C SER A 47 8.88 18.14 1.31
N GLY A 48 7.81 18.30 2.09
CA GLY A 48 7.83 18.50 3.54
C GLY A 48 7.45 17.24 4.33
N ASN A 49 6.95 17.46 5.55
CA ASN A 49 6.56 16.39 6.46
C ASN A 49 5.29 15.68 5.99
N LEU A 50 5.14 14.44 6.40
CA LEU A 50 3.90 13.68 6.33
C LEU A 50 3.40 13.42 7.74
N ALA A 51 2.27 14.03 8.11
CA ALA A 51 1.64 13.83 9.41
C ALA A 51 0.30 13.11 9.21
N ILE A 52 0.17 11.93 9.81
CA ILE A 52 -1.01 11.08 9.74
C ILE A 52 -1.59 10.96 11.14
N ASP A 53 -2.80 11.47 11.34
CA ASP A 53 -3.52 11.23 12.58
C ASP A 53 -3.82 9.72 12.74
N PRO A 54 -3.70 9.13 13.95
CA PRO A 54 -3.97 7.71 14.18
C PRO A 54 -5.39 7.25 13.81
N THR A 55 -6.33 8.17 13.64
CA THR A 55 -7.72 7.88 13.22
C THR A 55 -7.95 8.09 11.72
N ALA A 56 -6.95 8.57 10.97
CA ALA A 56 -7.03 8.73 9.52
C ALA A 56 -7.05 7.36 8.82
N SER A 57 -7.90 7.22 7.80
CA SER A 57 -8.10 5.97 7.06
C SER A 57 -7.45 5.99 5.68
N LEU A 58 -6.98 4.82 5.23
CA LEU A 58 -6.46 4.61 3.88
C LEU A 58 -7.45 3.75 3.09
N GLN A 59 -7.85 4.24 1.91
CA GLN A 59 -8.75 3.54 1.00
C GLN A 59 -8.08 3.40 -0.35
N LEU A 60 -7.96 2.17 -0.86
CA LEU A 60 -7.26 1.88 -2.10
C LEU A 60 -8.13 1.12 -3.07
N SER A 61 -8.02 1.48 -4.34
CA SER A 61 -8.50 0.68 -5.47
C SER A 61 -7.44 0.65 -6.57
N PHE A 62 -7.33 -0.47 -7.27
CA PHE A 62 -6.41 -0.65 -8.38
C PHE A 62 -7.14 -0.54 -9.72
N GLY A 63 -6.55 0.20 -10.64
CA GLY A 63 -6.91 0.17 -12.05
C GLY A 63 -6.54 -1.17 -12.69
N ALA A 64 -7.15 -1.48 -13.83
CA ALA A 64 -6.89 -2.71 -14.55
C ALA A 64 -5.39 -2.86 -14.92
N GLY A 65 -4.80 -4.02 -14.64
CA GLY A 65 -3.45 -4.37 -15.08
C GLY A 65 -2.33 -4.19 -14.04
N LEU A 66 -2.63 -3.77 -12.80
CA LEU A 66 -1.65 -3.82 -11.72
C LEU A 66 -1.60 -5.24 -11.15
N THR A 67 -0.51 -5.96 -11.44
CA THR A 67 -0.24 -7.29 -10.90
C THR A 67 0.70 -7.21 -9.69
N GLY A 68 0.40 -8.01 -8.67
CA GLY A 68 1.02 -7.96 -7.34
C GLY A 68 2.37 -8.65 -7.25
N SER A 69 3.40 -8.19 -7.97
CA SER A 69 4.77 -8.69 -7.77
C SER A 69 5.75 -7.66 -7.24
N ASP A 70 5.40 -6.37 -7.27
CA ASP A 70 6.38 -5.30 -7.09
C ASP A 70 5.92 -4.23 -6.09
N PHE A 71 6.85 -3.36 -5.70
CA PHE A 71 6.61 -2.20 -4.86
C PHE A 71 5.73 -1.15 -5.55
N ILE A 72 4.70 -0.68 -4.85
CA ILE A 72 3.76 0.35 -5.31
C ILE A 72 3.86 1.56 -4.37
N PRO A 73 4.49 2.67 -4.79
CA PRO A 73 4.55 3.89 -3.98
C PRO A 73 3.18 4.57 -3.93
N LEU A 74 2.73 4.98 -2.75
CA LEU A 74 1.47 5.72 -2.55
C LEU A 74 1.74 7.20 -2.25
N ILE A 75 2.60 7.44 -1.26
CA ILE A 75 2.98 8.79 -0.80
C ILE A 75 4.49 8.87 -0.73
N GLN A 76 5.09 9.87 -1.36
CA GLN A 76 6.50 10.22 -1.19
C GLN A 76 6.57 11.54 -0.41
N TYR A 77 7.42 11.59 0.60
CA TYR A 77 7.59 12.76 1.47
C TYR A 77 9.06 13.14 1.62
N GLY A 78 9.38 14.42 1.77
CA GLY A 78 10.78 14.89 1.88
C GLY A 78 11.25 15.14 3.31
N GLY A 79 10.32 15.31 4.25
CA GLY A 79 10.61 15.59 5.66
C GLY A 79 10.43 14.38 6.57
N ALA A 80 9.96 14.64 7.79
CA ALA A 80 9.67 13.59 8.77
C ALA A 80 8.27 12.99 8.56
N LEU A 81 8.14 11.70 8.84
CA LEU A 81 6.86 11.02 9.01
C LEU A 81 6.46 11.03 10.49
N SER A 82 5.20 11.33 10.77
CA SER A 82 4.59 11.18 12.09
C SER A 82 3.26 10.45 11.98
N GLY A 83 3.11 9.35 12.72
CA GLY A 83 1.88 8.56 12.80
C GLY A 83 1.74 7.51 11.69
N THR A 84 0.63 6.77 11.77
CA THR A 84 0.25 5.69 10.86
C THR A 84 -1.26 5.74 10.63
N PHE A 85 -1.74 5.19 9.53
CA PHE A 85 -3.18 5.02 9.29
C PHE A 85 -3.82 4.13 10.35
N ALA A 86 -5.11 4.36 10.59
CA ALA A 86 -5.91 3.65 11.58
C ALA A 86 -5.87 2.13 11.35
N GLY A 87 -5.39 1.39 12.36
CA GLY A 87 -5.29 -0.07 12.32
C GLY A 87 -4.23 -0.62 11.36
N LEU A 88 -3.42 0.23 10.73
CA LEU A 88 -2.42 -0.15 9.73
C LEU A 88 -1.03 0.26 10.22
N ALA A 89 -0.47 -0.50 11.16
CA ALA A 89 0.92 -0.34 11.57
C ALA A 89 1.92 -0.72 10.45
N GLU A 90 3.22 -0.50 10.65
CA GLU A 90 4.25 -0.99 9.74
C GLU A 90 4.11 -2.51 9.53
N GLY A 91 4.16 -2.95 8.27
CA GLY A 91 3.97 -4.35 7.89
C GLY A 91 2.52 -4.84 7.98
N ALA A 92 1.54 -3.96 8.27
CA ALA A 92 0.14 -4.34 8.28
C ALA A 92 -0.29 -4.86 6.89
N GLN A 93 -1.03 -5.96 6.91
CA GLN A 93 -1.61 -6.54 5.70
C GLN A 93 -3.00 -5.99 5.46
N PHE A 94 -3.30 -5.71 4.20
CA PHE A 94 -4.66 -5.42 3.78
C PHE A 94 -4.87 -5.90 2.34
N THR A 95 -6.13 -6.17 2.02
CA THR A 95 -6.54 -6.79 0.76
C THR A 95 -7.14 -5.74 -0.16
N VAL A 96 -6.73 -5.74 -1.43
CA VAL A 96 -7.36 -4.93 -2.48
C VAL A 96 -7.73 -5.84 -3.63
N GLY A 97 -9.04 -5.99 -3.88
CA GLY A 97 -9.54 -7.02 -4.79
C GLY A 97 -9.21 -8.41 -4.23
N GLU A 98 -8.45 -9.19 -4.99
CA GLU A 98 -8.03 -10.56 -4.61
C GLU A 98 -6.60 -10.63 -4.05
N GLN A 99 -5.82 -9.55 -4.16
CA GLN A 99 -4.41 -9.53 -3.78
C GLN A 99 -4.20 -8.95 -2.38
N VAL A 100 -3.34 -9.62 -1.60
CA VAL A 100 -2.88 -9.15 -0.28
C VAL A 100 -1.59 -8.36 -0.43
N PHE A 101 -1.49 -7.24 0.29
CA PHE A 101 -0.31 -6.37 0.32
C PHE A 101 0.13 -6.10 1.75
N ASN A 102 1.44 -5.99 1.97
CA ASN A 102 2.02 -5.40 3.17
C ASN A 102 2.20 -3.89 2.95
N LEU A 103 1.72 -3.09 3.89
CA LEU A 103 1.99 -1.65 3.97
C LEU A 103 3.36 -1.40 4.60
N THR A 104 4.14 -0.52 4.00
CA THR A 104 5.35 0.04 4.61
C THR A 104 5.31 1.55 4.59
N TYR A 105 5.77 2.17 5.67
CA TYR A 105 5.90 3.61 5.85
C TYR A 105 7.32 4.13 5.57
N THR A 106 8.27 3.20 5.41
CA THR A 106 9.68 3.46 5.18
C THR A 106 10.20 2.71 3.95
N GLY A 107 9.42 2.69 2.87
CA GLY A 107 9.78 2.05 1.62
C GLY A 107 10.58 2.93 0.67
N GLY A 108 11.05 2.33 -0.43
CA GLY A 108 11.69 3.01 -1.57
C GLY A 108 13.06 3.64 -1.28
N ASP A 109 13.57 4.39 -2.25
CA ASP A 109 14.87 5.05 -2.13
C ASP A 109 14.82 6.16 -1.08
N ASN A 110 15.74 6.11 -0.11
CA ASN A 110 15.86 6.97 1.06
C ASN A 110 14.82 6.75 2.19
N ASN A 111 14.04 5.66 2.19
CA ASN A 111 13.05 5.32 3.25
C ASN A 111 11.92 6.36 3.43
N ASN A 112 11.69 7.17 2.41
CA ASN A 112 10.80 8.34 2.44
C ASN A 112 9.51 8.10 1.63
N ILE A 113 9.06 6.84 1.57
CA ILE A 113 7.88 6.43 0.82
C ILE A 113 6.96 5.57 1.69
N VAL A 114 5.69 5.97 1.77
CA VAL A 114 4.60 5.09 2.16
C VAL A 114 4.17 4.32 0.91
N GLY A 115 4.26 3.00 0.96
CA GLY A 115 4.04 2.14 -0.20
C GLY A 115 3.61 0.74 0.16
N LEU A 116 3.31 -0.04 -0.87
CA LEU A 116 2.82 -1.41 -0.76
C LEU A 116 3.81 -2.38 -1.36
N THR A 117 3.91 -3.55 -0.74
CA THR A 117 4.57 -4.71 -1.33
C THR A 117 3.57 -5.84 -1.40
N ALA A 118 3.44 -6.46 -2.57
CA ALA A 118 2.54 -7.59 -2.71
C ALA A 118 3.07 -8.79 -1.92
N VAL A 119 2.17 -9.48 -1.24
CA VAL A 119 2.48 -10.73 -0.55
C VAL A 119 2.29 -11.87 -1.56
N PRO A 120 3.35 -12.62 -1.93
CA PRO A 120 3.19 -13.77 -2.79
C PRO A 120 2.26 -14.78 -2.13
N GLU A 121 1.29 -15.30 -2.88
CA GLU A 121 0.55 -16.47 -2.44
C GLU A 121 1.54 -17.60 -2.20
N PRO A 122 1.60 -18.20 -1.00
CA PRO A 122 2.58 -19.22 -0.74
C PRO A 122 2.32 -20.39 -1.69
N ALA A 123 3.35 -20.78 -2.44
CA ALA A 123 3.31 -21.87 -3.43
C ALA A 123 2.96 -23.26 -2.84
N THR A 124 2.55 -23.33 -1.57
CA THR A 124 2.07 -24.52 -0.85
C THR A 124 0.96 -25.25 -1.59
N MET A 125 0.12 -24.55 -2.37
CA MET A 125 -0.88 -25.20 -3.23
C MET A 125 -0.27 -26.09 -4.31
N GLY A 126 0.90 -25.72 -4.86
CA GLY A 126 1.61 -26.55 -5.86
C GLY A 126 2.27 -27.79 -5.25
N LEU A 127 2.79 -27.67 -4.02
CA LEU A 127 3.42 -28.78 -3.31
C LEU A 127 2.44 -29.86 -2.85
N LEU A 128 1.20 -29.49 -2.50
CA LEU A 128 0.17 -30.45 -2.10
C LEU A 128 -0.23 -31.39 -3.25
N VAL A 129 -0.29 -30.86 -4.48
CA VAL A 129 -0.63 -31.63 -5.69
C VAL A 129 0.51 -32.57 -6.09
N ILE A 130 1.76 -32.11 -6.02
CA ILE A 130 2.94 -32.96 -6.32
C ILE A 130 3.11 -34.06 -5.27
N GLY A 131 2.90 -33.74 -3.98
CA GLY A 131 2.95 -34.72 -2.89
C GLY A 131 1.89 -35.81 -3.02
N ALA A 132 0.65 -35.46 -3.39
CA ALA A 132 -0.42 -36.42 -3.62
C ALA A 132 -0.16 -37.30 -4.86
N ALA A 133 0.31 -36.72 -5.98
CA ALA A 133 0.65 -37.48 -7.18
C ALA A 133 1.80 -38.48 -6.94
N GLY A 134 2.85 -38.07 -6.24
CA GLY A 134 3.96 -38.95 -5.86
C GLY A 134 3.54 -40.10 -4.94
N ALA A 135 2.62 -39.86 -4.00
CA ALA A 135 2.08 -40.89 -3.12
C ALA A 135 1.18 -41.89 -3.85
N VAL A 136 0.42 -41.46 -4.86
CA VAL A 136 -0.45 -42.33 -5.68
C VAL A 136 0.38 -43.20 -6.64
N ILE A 137 1.43 -42.65 -7.26
CA ILE A 137 2.30 -43.42 -8.16
C ILE A 137 3.07 -44.51 -7.39
N ARG A 138 3.53 -44.23 -6.17
CA ARG A 138 4.23 -45.23 -5.34
C ARG A 138 3.35 -46.41 -4.90
N ARG A 139 2.02 -46.23 -4.82
CA ARG A 139 1.07 -47.32 -4.50
C ARG A 139 0.82 -48.28 -5.65
N ARG A 140 1.10 -47.89 -6.90
CA ARG A 140 0.92 -48.75 -8.09
C ARG A 140 2.16 -49.55 -8.50
N ALA A 141 3.31 -49.28 -7.87
CA ALA A 141 4.59 -49.93 -8.16
C ALA A 141 4.99 -51.01 -7.12
N ARG A 142 4.05 -51.50 -6.32
CA ARG A 142 4.21 -52.65 -5.41
C ARG A 142 3.23 -53.75 -5.77
#